data_AF-X1MSM3-F1
#
_entry.id   AF-X1MSM3-F1
#
_cell.length_a   1.000
_cell.length_b   1.000
_cell.length_c   1.000
_cell.angle_alpha   90.00
_cell.angle_beta   90.00
_cell.angle_gamma   90.00
#
_symmetry.space_group_name_H-M   'P 1'
#
loop_
_entity.id
_entity.type
_entity.pdbx_description
1 polymer ?
#
loop_
_entity_poly.entity_id
_entity_poly.type
_entity_poly.pdbx_seq_one_letter_code
_entity_poly.pdbx_strand_id
1 'polypeptide(L)'
;FKIRAYQKVVRSIEHLPVEMEQLVAEDKLKEVPGVGEAITKKITELVTTGHLGYYEKLKAEFPEGISTLLDLPGIGPKTAMLLTKELDIKSVDGLEAVIVGGKVASLPRMGDKTSENILHQIQALRRKDQRIPIGEALPVVDDISARFNHLPELCHLTPAGSLRRFRETVGDIDLMGTADNAREVIQTFVTLPQVKEVLASGTTKASVVVSGGLQVDLRIVDHDSFGSTLQYFTGSKQHNINLRKRAHRLGLKLSEYGITDLATEKMEKFVTEEAFYQRQGLEFIPPELREGQHEVERAEQGTIPRLIELSDIKGDLHVHTDWSDGRDSLEAMALAARAFGYQYLGIADHSGGRGIAHGLDAERLKQQILEIKRLNQKISGIHILSGIEVDIRADGSLDMPDELLAELDIVTAAIHSSLNQSQEQMTRRIIGA
;
A
#
# COMPACT_ATOMS: atom_id res chain seq x y z
N PHE A 1 17.63 12.53 34.01
CA PHE A 1 16.71 11.65 34.75
C PHE A 1 15.31 11.62 34.12
N LYS A 2 14.54 12.73 34.11
CA LYS A 2 13.15 12.78 33.59
C LYS A 2 12.98 12.25 32.15
N ILE A 3 13.87 12.61 31.21
CA ILE A 3 13.82 12.13 29.81
C ILE A 3 13.86 10.59 29.73
N ARG A 4 14.78 9.96 30.47
CA ARG A 4 14.91 8.49 30.50
C ARG A 4 13.68 7.82 31.11
N ALA A 5 13.02 8.46 32.07
CA ALA A 5 11.79 7.96 32.66
C ALA A 5 10.64 7.93 31.64
N TYR A 6 10.48 8.99 30.84
CA TYR A 6 9.51 9.01 29.74
C TYR A 6 9.81 7.95 28.67
N GLN A 7 11.07 7.85 28.22
CA GLN A 7 11.46 6.85 27.21
C GLN A 7 11.24 5.41 27.69
N LYS A 8 11.49 5.14 28.98
CA LYS A 8 11.21 3.84 29.58
C LYS A 8 9.71 3.51 29.53
N VAL A 9 8.86 4.48 29.86
CA VAL A 9 7.41 4.30 29.82
C VAL A 9 6.89 4.10 28.40
N VAL A 10 7.36 4.88 27.42
CA VAL A 10 6.96 4.69 26.01
C VAL A 10 7.27 3.26 25.55
N ARG A 11 8.48 2.77 25.80
CA ARG A 11 8.85 1.38 25.47
C ARG A 11 7.97 0.36 26.18
N SER A 12 7.67 0.57 27.47
CA SER A 12 6.77 -0.32 28.19
C SER A 12 5.38 -0.35 27.54
N ILE A 13 4.84 0.82 27.17
CA ILE A 13 3.53 0.95 26.52
C ILE A 13 3.49 0.31 25.13
N GLU A 14 4.51 0.52 24.30
CA GLU A 14 4.62 -0.06 22.95
C GLU A 14 4.54 -1.59 22.92
N HIS A 15 4.92 -2.24 24.02
CA HIS A 15 4.94 -3.69 24.16
C HIS A 15 3.78 -4.23 25.01
N LEU A 16 2.81 -3.38 25.41
CA LEU A 16 1.66 -3.83 26.18
C LEU A 16 0.71 -4.67 25.31
N PRO A 17 0.21 -5.80 25.84
CA PRO A 17 -0.76 -6.63 25.15
C PRO A 17 -2.21 -6.10 25.26
N VAL A 18 -2.44 -5.06 26.07
CA VAL A 18 -3.75 -4.51 26.43
C VAL A 18 -3.80 -3.01 26.13
N GLU A 19 -4.98 -2.51 25.79
CA GLU A 19 -5.21 -1.11 25.45
C GLU A 19 -5.07 -0.19 26.67
N MET A 20 -4.63 1.04 26.43
CA MET A 20 -4.39 2.02 27.51
C MET A 20 -5.69 2.46 28.19
N GLU A 21 -6.78 2.54 27.44
CA GLU A 21 -8.13 2.84 27.92
C GLU A 21 -8.58 1.81 28.96
N GLN A 22 -8.30 0.54 28.71
CA GLN A 22 -8.64 -0.55 29.62
C GLN A 22 -7.85 -0.45 30.92
N LEU A 23 -6.53 -0.23 30.82
CA LEU A 23 -5.67 -0.06 32.00
C LEU A 23 -6.04 1.17 32.84
N VAL A 24 -6.53 2.24 32.20
CA VAL A 24 -7.05 3.43 32.87
C VAL A 24 -8.37 3.11 33.59
N ALA A 25 -9.31 2.44 32.92
CA ALA A 25 -10.60 2.09 33.49
C ALA A 25 -10.49 1.13 34.69
N GLU A 26 -9.51 0.24 34.67
CA GLU A 26 -9.24 -0.74 35.73
C GLU A 26 -8.29 -0.23 36.84
N ASP A 27 -7.81 1.02 36.77
CA ASP A 27 -6.80 1.62 37.66
C ASP A 27 -5.48 0.81 37.77
N LYS A 28 -5.11 0.10 36.69
CA LYS A 28 -3.93 -0.78 36.63
C LYS A 28 -2.69 -0.14 36.01
N LEU A 29 -2.73 1.15 35.67
CA LEU A 29 -1.60 1.85 35.05
C LEU A 29 -0.30 1.78 35.85
N LYS A 30 -0.37 1.65 37.19
CA LYS A 30 0.81 1.54 38.06
C LYS A 30 1.55 0.21 37.91
N GLU A 31 0.91 -0.79 37.30
CA GLU A 31 1.53 -2.09 37.02
C GLU A 31 2.47 -2.02 35.81
N VAL A 32 2.35 -0.98 34.98
CA VAL A 32 3.21 -0.78 33.81
C VAL A 32 4.63 -0.38 34.25
N PRO A 33 5.68 -1.12 33.86
CA PRO A 33 7.04 -0.85 34.29
C PRO A 33 7.50 0.58 33.97
N GLY A 34 7.85 1.33 35.02
CA GLY A 34 8.34 2.72 34.89
C GLY A 34 7.25 3.79 35.01
N VAL A 35 5.97 3.41 35.09
CA VAL A 35 4.86 4.34 35.33
C VAL A 35 4.73 4.60 36.84
N GLY A 36 5.20 5.78 37.28
CA GLY A 36 4.92 6.29 38.63
C GLY A 36 3.72 7.24 38.65
N GLU A 37 3.32 7.73 39.83
CA GLU A 37 2.10 8.54 40.02
C GLU A 37 1.98 9.75 39.08
N ALA A 38 3.10 10.45 38.86
CA ALA A 38 3.12 11.63 38.00
C ALA A 38 2.91 11.30 36.52
N ILE A 39 3.27 10.08 36.10
CA ILE A 39 3.05 9.59 34.73
C ILE A 39 1.65 9.01 34.61
N THR A 40 1.16 8.29 35.64
CA THR A 40 -0.23 7.82 35.72
C THR A 40 -1.21 8.96 35.45
N LYS A 41 -1.09 10.09 36.17
CA LYS A 41 -1.95 11.27 35.97
C LYS A 41 -1.95 11.77 34.53
N LYS A 42 -0.77 11.81 33.89
CA LYS A 42 -0.61 12.30 32.51
C LYS A 42 -1.20 11.34 31.48
N ILE A 43 -1.02 10.04 31.68
CA ILE A 43 -1.62 9.01 30.82
C ILE A 43 -3.14 9.07 30.96
N THR A 44 -3.67 9.12 32.19
CA THR A 44 -5.12 9.23 32.42
C THR A 44 -5.68 10.49 31.75
N GLU A 45 -5.05 11.65 31.92
CA GLU A 45 -5.45 12.91 31.26
C GLU A 45 -5.49 12.75 29.74
N LEU A 46 -4.43 12.21 29.15
CA LEU A 46 -4.31 12.03 27.71
C LEU A 46 -5.35 11.05 27.15
N VAL A 47 -5.61 9.94 27.84
CA VAL A 47 -6.60 8.93 27.43
C VAL A 47 -8.03 9.44 27.55
N THR A 48 -8.34 10.19 28.62
CA THR A 48 -9.70 10.66 28.90
C THR A 48 -10.09 11.91 28.12
N THR A 49 -9.14 12.78 27.80
CA THR A 49 -9.41 14.08 27.17
C THR A 49 -8.89 14.20 25.74
N GLY A 50 -8.02 13.28 25.30
CA GLY A 50 -7.28 13.41 24.04
C GLY A 50 -6.19 14.48 24.08
N HIS A 51 -6.00 15.16 25.22
CA HIS A 51 -5.08 16.28 25.37
C HIS A 51 -4.21 16.12 26.62
N LEU A 52 -3.03 16.76 26.62
CA LEU A 52 -2.13 16.77 27.77
C LEU A 52 -1.62 18.19 28.00
N GLY A 53 -2.15 18.88 29.01
CA GLY A 53 -1.81 20.27 29.30
C GLY A 53 -0.32 20.49 29.62
N TYR A 54 0.36 19.47 30.16
CA TYR A 54 1.82 19.51 30.33
C TYR A 54 2.58 19.54 29.00
N TYR A 55 2.10 18.80 27.99
CA TYR A 55 2.69 18.80 26.65
C TYR A 55 2.48 20.14 25.96
N GLU A 56 1.27 20.71 26.03
CA GLU A 56 0.98 22.01 25.41
C GLU A 56 1.82 23.15 26.00
N LYS A 57 1.94 23.20 27.34
CA LYS A 57 2.81 24.19 28.01
C LYS A 57 4.26 24.03 27.59
N LEU A 58 4.77 22.80 27.57
CA LEU A 58 6.15 22.53 27.18
C LEU A 58 6.37 22.88 25.70
N LYS A 59 5.43 22.56 24.81
CA LYS A 59 5.48 22.89 23.39
C LYS A 59 5.54 24.40 23.17
N ALA A 60 4.79 25.19 23.94
CA ALA A 60 4.79 26.64 23.87
C ALA A 60 6.12 27.30 24.34
N GLU A 61 6.97 26.59 25.10
CA GLU A 61 8.29 27.07 25.50
C GLU A 61 9.35 26.98 24.38
N PHE A 62 9.03 26.30 23.27
CA PHE A 62 9.96 26.11 22.16
C PHE A 62 9.53 26.84 20.89
N PRO A 63 10.48 27.18 19.99
CA PRO A 63 10.16 27.73 18.68
C PRO A 63 9.23 26.82 17.88
N GLU A 64 8.38 27.44 17.07
CA GLU A 64 7.52 26.74 16.13
C GLU A 64 8.35 25.88 15.15
N GLY A 65 7.88 24.69 14.83
CA GLY A 65 8.57 23.75 13.93
C GLY A 65 9.63 22.86 14.58
N ILE A 66 9.96 23.05 15.87
CA ILE A 66 10.96 22.21 16.55
C ILE A 66 10.57 20.73 16.59
N SER A 67 9.28 20.44 16.71
CA SER A 67 8.73 19.07 16.73
C SER A 67 8.93 18.40 15.38
N THR A 68 8.57 19.10 14.32
CA THR A 68 8.79 18.66 12.93
C THR A 68 10.25 18.32 12.64
N LEU A 69 11.19 19.12 13.18
CA LEU A 69 12.62 18.85 13.02
C LEU A 69 13.11 17.67 13.87
N LEU A 70 12.55 17.48 15.06
CA LEU A 70 12.88 16.35 15.94
C LEU A 70 12.42 15.01 15.38
N ASP A 71 11.40 15.02 14.52
CA ASP A 71 10.92 13.82 13.83
C ASP A 71 11.88 13.37 12.71
N LEU A 72 12.81 14.23 12.28
CA LEU A 72 13.82 13.89 11.26
C LEU A 72 14.94 13.01 11.87
N PRO A 73 15.20 11.80 11.33
CA PRO A 73 16.31 10.97 11.73
C PRO A 73 17.65 11.73 11.68
N GLY A 74 18.45 11.59 12.74
CA GLY A 74 19.74 12.27 12.85
C GLY A 74 19.68 13.70 13.40
N ILE A 75 18.48 14.29 13.54
CA ILE A 75 18.29 15.59 14.20
C ILE A 75 17.92 15.40 15.67
N GLY A 76 18.89 15.62 16.56
CA GLY A 76 18.65 15.65 18.00
C GLY A 76 18.13 17.01 18.50
N PRO A 77 17.65 17.10 19.75
CA PRO A 77 17.11 18.34 20.33
C PRO A 77 18.04 19.56 20.26
N LYS A 78 19.36 19.34 20.37
CA LYS A 78 20.35 20.42 20.26
C LYS A 78 20.47 20.95 18.83
N THR A 79 20.42 20.06 17.86
CA THR A 79 20.48 20.39 16.42
C THR A 79 19.20 21.10 16.00
N ALA A 80 18.03 20.56 16.37
CA ALA A 80 16.73 21.19 16.11
C ALA A 80 16.70 22.63 16.67
N MET A 81 17.12 22.81 17.93
CA MET A 81 17.19 24.13 18.56
C MET A 81 18.10 25.10 17.80
N LEU A 82 19.30 24.65 17.39
CA LEU A 82 20.24 25.47 16.63
C LEU A 82 19.63 25.91 15.28
N LEU A 83 19.04 24.98 14.54
CA LEU A 83 18.40 25.24 13.24
C LEU A 83 17.22 26.21 13.37
N THR A 84 16.36 26.02 14.37
CA THR A 84 15.23 26.94 14.60
C THR A 84 15.69 28.34 15.02
N LYS A 85 16.71 28.47 15.87
CA LYS A 85 17.14 29.76 16.41
C LYS A 85 17.99 30.59 15.44
N GLU A 86 18.94 29.96 14.76
CA GLU A 86 19.90 30.67 13.90
C GLU A 86 19.34 30.89 12.49
N LEU A 87 18.42 30.05 12.03
CA LEU A 87 17.95 30.04 10.63
C LEU A 87 16.42 30.18 10.48
N ASP A 88 15.67 30.37 11.57
CA ASP A 88 14.21 30.47 11.62
C ASP A 88 13.47 29.35 10.85
N ILE A 89 14.04 28.14 10.88
CA ILE A 89 13.51 26.98 10.16
C ILE A 89 12.29 26.43 10.91
N LYS A 90 11.13 26.43 10.25
CA LYS A 90 9.84 25.99 10.84
C LYS A 90 9.26 24.73 10.20
N SER A 91 9.83 24.29 9.06
CA SER A 91 9.34 23.15 8.29
C SER A 91 10.49 22.37 7.67
N VAL A 92 10.20 21.14 7.25
CA VAL A 92 11.13 20.28 6.50
C VAL A 92 11.55 20.95 5.19
N ASP A 93 10.60 21.58 4.49
CA ASP A 93 10.85 22.30 3.23
C ASP A 93 11.78 23.50 3.44
N GLY A 94 11.56 24.23 4.54
CA GLY A 94 12.43 25.34 4.93
C GLY A 94 13.85 24.86 5.24
N LEU A 95 13.99 23.71 5.93
CA LEU A 95 15.30 23.12 6.20
C LEU A 95 16.02 22.72 4.91
N GLU A 96 15.33 22.02 4.00
CA GLU A 96 15.89 21.60 2.72
C GLU A 96 16.38 22.78 1.88
N ALA A 97 15.56 23.82 1.72
CA ALA A 97 15.94 25.01 0.95
C ALA A 97 17.20 25.69 1.53
N VAL A 98 17.32 25.71 2.86
CA VAL A 98 18.45 26.32 3.57
C VAL A 98 19.70 25.44 3.51
N ILE A 99 19.56 24.10 3.46
CA ILE A 99 20.66 23.17 3.20
C ILE A 99 21.17 23.33 1.76
N VAL A 100 20.28 23.32 0.76
CA VAL A 100 20.63 23.50 -0.66
C VAL A 100 21.29 24.86 -0.89
N GLY A 101 20.85 25.89 -0.17
CA GLY A 101 21.48 27.22 -0.17
C GLY A 101 22.81 27.30 0.58
N GLY A 102 23.35 26.19 1.12
CA GLY A 102 24.65 26.12 1.80
C GLY A 102 24.71 26.79 3.18
N LYS A 103 23.58 27.27 3.72
CA LYS A 103 23.54 28.02 4.98
C LYS A 103 23.59 27.14 6.23
N VAL A 104 23.21 25.87 6.12
CA VAL A 104 23.35 24.93 7.24
C VAL A 104 24.82 24.54 7.45
N ALA A 105 25.58 24.40 6.36
CA ALA A 105 27.00 24.06 6.37
C ALA A 105 27.87 25.06 7.16
N SER A 106 27.46 26.33 7.21
CA SER A 106 28.18 27.40 7.90
C SER A 106 27.95 27.44 9.42
N LEU A 107 26.99 26.67 9.95
CA LEU A 107 26.70 26.64 11.37
C LEU A 107 27.71 25.78 12.16
N PRO A 108 27.98 26.13 13.44
CA PRO A 108 28.86 25.34 14.29
C PRO A 108 28.42 23.88 14.39
N ARG A 109 29.33 22.95 14.09
CA ARG A 109 29.10 21.48 14.09
C ARG A 109 28.16 20.97 12.98
N MET A 110 27.82 21.79 12.00
CA MET A 110 26.91 21.46 10.90
C MET A 110 27.57 21.49 9.52
N GLY A 111 28.89 21.25 9.43
CA GLY A 111 29.63 21.27 8.16
C GLY A 111 29.04 20.35 7.06
N ASP A 112 29.57 20.47 5.85
CA ASP A 112 29.00 19.89 4.61
C ASP A 112 28.49 18.46 4.77
N LYS A 113 29.31 17.57 5.33
CA LYS A 113 28.94 16.16 5.55
C LYS A 113 27.70 15.97 6.43
N THR A 114 27.54 16.78 7.47
CA THR A 114 26.34 16.72 8.34
C THR A 114 25.13 17.28 7.60
N SER A 115 25.30 18.36 6.85
CA SER A 115 24.24 18.97 6.04
C SER A 115 23.74 18.03 4.94
N GLU A 116 24.65 17.38 4.21
CA GLU A 116 24.35 16.35 3.20
C GLU A 116 23.62 15.16 3.82
N ASN A 117 24.06 14.67 4.98
CA ASN A 117 23.37 13.59 5.68
C ASN A 117 21.94 13.99 6.07
N ILE A 118 21.73 15.20 6.58
CA ILE A 118 20.39 15.69 6.93
C ILE A 118 19.51 15.78 5.67
N LEU A 119 20.03 16.33 4.57
CA LEU A 119 19.32 16.39 3.29
C LEU A 119 18.93 15.00 2.79
N HIS A 120 19.86 14.04 2.87
CA HIS A 120 19.62 12.65 2.50
C HIS A 120 18.50 12.02 3.35
N GLN A 121 18.48 12.27 4.67
CA GLN A 121 17.41 11.80 5.55
C GLN A 121 16.05 12.45 5.25
N ILE A 122 16.02 13.75 4.93
CA ILE A 122 14.79 14.45 4.49
C ILE A 122 14.25 13.82 3.21
N GLN A 123 15.12 13.59 2.23
CA GLN A 123 14.76 12.96 0.97
C GLN A 123 14.32 11.51 1.16
N ALA A 124 14.93 10.78 2.10
CA ALA A 124 14.52 9.42 2.44
C ALA A 124 13.12 9.38 3.10
N LEU A 125 12.83 10.33 4.00
CA LEU A 125 11.50 10.43 4.62
C LEU A 125 10.40 10.78 3.62
N ARG A 126 10.66 11.74 2.72
CA ARG A 126 9.68 12.07 1.67
C ARG A 126 9.43 10.91 0.73
N ARG A 127 10.48 10.14 0.39
CA ARG A 127 10.34 8.90 -0.40
C ARG A 127 9.46 7.88 0.33
N LYS A 128 9.54 7.79 1.65
CA LYS A 128 8.73 6.87 2.46
C LYS A 128 7.23 7.21 2.46
N ASP A 129 6.87 8.50 2.43
CA ASP A 129 5.47 8.93 2.40
C ASP A 129 4.89 8.99 0.97
N GLN A 130 5.76 8.89 -0.05
CA GLN A 130 5.33 8.85 -1.44
C GLN A 130 4.71 7.48 -1.76
N ARG A 131 3.43 7.49 -2.11
CA ARG A 131 2.73 6.30 -2.57
C ARG A 131 2.68 6.30 -4.09
N ILE A 132 2.83 5.12 -4.69
CA ILE A 132 2.67 4.92 -6.14
C ILE A 132 1.47 4.01 -6.42
N PRO A 133 0.81 4.14 -7.58
CA PRO A 133 -0.22 3.22 -8.00
C PRO A 133 0.30 1.78 -8.07
N ILE A 134 -0.54 0.81 -7.71
CA ILE A 134 -0.16 -0.60 -7.78
C ILE A 134 0.24 -1.05 -9.20
N GLY A 135 -0.35 -0.44 -10.24
CA GLY A 135 0.00 -0.70 -11.64
C GLY A 135 1.43 -0.26 -12.04
N GLU A 136 2.06 0.63 -11.27
CA GLU A 136 3.47 0.98 -11.43
C GLU A 136 4.38 0.10 -10.57
N ALA A 137 3.90 -0.32 -9.40
CA ALA A 137 4.66 -1.13 -8.45
C ALA A 137 4.78 -2.61 -8.87
N LEU A 138 3.68 -3.23 -9.30
CA LEU A 138 3.63 -4.66 -9.63
C LEU A 138 4.66 -5.06 -10.70
N PRO A 139 4.79 -4.36 -11.85
CA PRO A 139 5.78 -4.73 -12.86
C PRO A 139 7.23 -4.71 -12.35
N VAL A 140 7.54 -3.79 -11.42
CA VAL A 140 8.86 -3.72 -10.79
C VAL A 140 9.11 -4.94 -9.92
N VAL A 141 8.11 -5.34 -9.12
CA VAL A 141 8.20 -6.53 -8.27
C VAL A 141 8.27 -7.82 -9.09
N ASP A 142 7.53 -7.89 -10.18
CA ASP A 142 7.56 -9.03 -11.10
C ASP A 142 8.92 -9.16 -11.78
N ASP A 143 9.54 -8.07 -12.26
CA ASP A 143 10.90 -8.14 -12.81
C ASP A 143 11.90 -8.56 -11.73
N ILE A 144 11.87 -7.94 -10.54
CA ILE A 144 12.74 -8.34 -9.42
C ILE A 144 12.59 -9.84 -9.12
N SER A 145 11.36 -10.32 -8.97
CA SER A 145 11.06 -11.72 -8.67
C SER A 145 11.55 -12.65 -9.79
N ALA A 146 11.38 -12.26 -11.05
CA ALA A 146 11.85 -13.02 -12.20
C ALA A 146 13.38 -13.19 -12.21
N ARG A 147 14.14 -12.22 -11.70
CA ARG A 147 15.62 -12.34 -11.57
C ARG A 147 16.05 -13.40 -10.56
N PHE A 148 15.19 -13.71 -9.59
CA PHE A 148 15.47 -14.73 -8.58
C PHE A 148 15.07 -16.15 -8.99
N ASN A 149 14.27 -16.32 -10.06
CA ASN A 149 13.83 -17.65 -10.53
C ASN A 149 14.99 -18.61 -10.87
N HIS A 150 16.19 -18.10 -11.08
CA HIS A 150 17.39 -18.90 -11.40
C HIS A 150 18.32 -19.12 -10.21
N LEU A 151 17.96 -18.63 -9.01
CA LEU A 151 18.82 -18.68 -7.84
C LEU A 151 18.39 -19.86 -6.95
N PRO A 152 19.11 -21.00 -6.97
CA PRO A 152 18.66 -22.24 -6.31
C PRO A 152 18.59 -22.13 -4.79
N GLU A 153 19.32 -21.18 -4.20
CA GLU A 153 19.35 -20.93 -2.76
C GLU A 153 18.03 -20.34 -2.24
N LEU A 154 17.22 -19.70 -3.09
CA LEU A 154 15.97 -19.07 -2.70
C LEU A 154 14.82 -20.07 -2.87
N CYS A 155 14.18 -20.46 -1.77
CA CYS A 155 13.07 -21.41 -1.80
C CYS A 155 11.71 -20.72 -1.94
N HIS A 156 11.52 -19.60 -1.23
CA HIS A 156 10.30 -18.80 -1.30
C HIS A 156 10.64 -17.33 -1.48
N LEU A 157 9.82 -16.63 -2.26
CA LEU A 157 9.82 -15.17 -2.36
C LEU A 157 8.39 -14.72 -2.56
N THR A 158 7.89 -13.85 -1.69
CA THR A 158 6.51 -13.36 -1.75
C THR A 158 6.48 -11.91 -1.33
N PRO A 159 5.84 -11.02 -2.11
CA PRO A 159 5.59 -9.66 -1.65
C PRO A 159 4.66 -9.69 -0.44
N ALA A 160 4.90 -8.80 0.52
CA ALA A 160 4.09 -8.60 1.70
C ALA A 160 3.49 -7.18 1.69
N GLY A 161 3.14 -6.65 2.86
CA GLY A 161 2.63 -5.29 3.00
C GLY A 161 1.37 -5.00 2.21
N SER A 162 1.19 -3.72 1.85
CA SER A 162 0.01 -3.26 1.09
C SER A 162 -0.05 -3.80 -0.34
N LEU A 163 1.09 -4.14 -0.93
CA LEU A 163 1.13 -4.71 -2.29
C LEU A 163 0.41 -6.05 -2.32
N ARG A 164 0.72 -6.94 -1.37
CA ARG A 164 0.08 -8.25 -1.26
C ARG A 164 -1.41 -8.17 -0.97
N ARG A 165 -1.88 -7.09 -0.31
CA ARG A 165 -3.30 -6.84 -0.06
C ARG A 165 -4.02 -6.14 -1.22
N PHE A 166 -3.34 -5.95 -2.36
CA PHE A 166 -3.89 -5.28 -3.54
C PHE A 166 -4.43 -3.86 -3.26
N ARG A 167 -3.77 -3.11 -2.36
CA ARG A 167 -4.10 -1.70 -2.17
C ARG A 167 -3.82 -0.91 -3.45
N GLU A 168 -4.74 -0.02 -3.79
CA GLU A 168 -4.74 0.83 -4.98
C GLU A 168 -3.46 1.67 -5.13
N THR A 169 -2.90 2.08 -4.00
CA THR A 169 -1.57 2.69 -3.91
C THR A 169 -0.75 1.95 -2.88
N VAL A 170 0.56 1.91 -3.06
CA VAL A 170 1.53 1.25 -2.16
C VAL A 170 2.65 2.22 -1.82
N GLY A 171 3.25 2.04 -0.62
CA GLY A 171 4.44 2.80 -0.21
C GLY A 171 5.70 2.05 -0.63
N ASP A 172 6.53 1.72 0.36
CA ASP A 172 7.61 0.75 0.18
C ASP A 172 7.08 -0.66 -0.13
N ILE A 173 7.94 -1.45 -0.77
CA ILE A 173 7.66 -2.85 -1.07
C ILE A 173 8.44 -3.73 -0.10
N ASP A 174 7.72 -4.58 0.63
CA ASP A 174 8.31 -5.65 1.42
C ASP A 174 8.33 -6.95 0.63
N LEU A 175 9.50 -7.56 0.45
CA LEU A 175 9.69 -8.90 -0.08
C LEU A 175 10.16 -9.83 1.04
N MET A 176 9.43 -10.92 1.23
CA MET A 176 9.74 -11.94 2.24
C MET A 176 10.15 -13.23 1.53
N GLY A 177 11.27 -13.82 1.94
CA GLY A 177 11.72 -15.08 1.38
C GLY A 177 12.42 -15.98 2.38
N THR A 178 12.72 -17.21 1.96
CA THR A 178 13.51 -18.17 2.72
C THR A 178 14.63 -18.71 1.85
N ALA A 179 15.80 -18.92 2.44
CA ALA A 179 16.96 -19.40 1.72
C ALA A 179 17.92 -20.15 2.63
N ASP A 180 18.61 -21.15 2.07
CA ASP A 180 19.67 -21.87 2.77
C ASP A 180 20.92 -20.98 2.91
N ASN A 181 21.23 -20.18 1.89
CA ASN A 181 22.26 -19.15 1.92
C ASN A 181 21.70 -17.72 1.75
N ALA A 182 21.16 -17.16 2.84
CA ALA A 182 20.61 -15.80 2.87
C ALA A 182 21.58 -14.72 2.34
N ARG A 183 22.88 -14.85 2.61
CA ARG A 183 23.88 -13.84 2.20
C ARG A 183 23.98 -13.73 0.68
N GLU A 184 23.95 -14.85 -0.02
CA GLU A 184 24.02 -14.87 -1.48
C GLU A 184 22.78 -14.23 -2.12
N VAL A 185 21.59 -14.51 -1.58
CA VAL A 185 20.35 -13.85 -2.02
C VAL A 185 20.45 -12.34 -1.81
N ILE A 186 20.88 -11.88 -0.63
CA ILE A 186 21.04 -10.46 -0.35
C ILE A 186 22.05 -9.81 -1.30
N GLN A 187 23.17 -10.47 -1.61
CA GLN A 187 24.18 -9.94 -2.53
C GLN A 187 23.63 -9.82 -3.95
N THR A 188 22.87 -10.82 -4.43
CA THR A 188 22.20 -10.75 -5.74
C THR A 188 21.19 -9.61 -5.76
N PHE A 189 20.39 -9.46 -4.72
CA PHE A 189 19.38 -8.40 -4.61
C PHE A 189 19.98 -6.99 -4.76
N VAL A 190 21.05 -6.70 -4.03
CA VAL A 190 21.67 -5.35 -4.04
C VAL A 190 22.47 -5.05 -5.32
N THR A 191 22.73 -6.06 -6.15
CA THR A 191 23.47 -5.93 -7.42
C THR A 191 22.57 -5.97 -8.66
N LEU A 192 21.24 -6.04 -8.47
CA LEU A 192 20.29 -6.03 -9.59
C LEU A 192 20.46 -4.75 -10.45
N PRO A 193 20.38 -4.83 -11.78
CA PRO A 193 20.63 -3.69 -12.67
C PRO A 193 19.73 -2.46 -12.42
N GLN A 194 18.55 -2.69 -11.86
CA GLN A 194 17.56 -1.65 -11.55
C GLN A 194 17.77 -0.96 -10.20
N VAL A 195 18.69 -1.47 -9.37
CA VAL A 195 19.06 -0.83 -8.10
C VAL A 195 19.87 0.43 -8.40
N LYS A 196 19.37 1.57 -7.92
CA LYS A 196 20.04 2.87 -8.01
C LYS A 196 20.86 3.17 -6.76
N GLU A 197 20.34 2.77 -5.61
CA GLU A 197 20.92 3.08 -4.31
C GLU A 197 20.69 1.91 -3.34
N VAL A 198 21.72 1.55 -2.57
CA VAL A 198 21.60 0.58 -1.47
C VAL A 198 21.51 1.36 -0.17
N LEU A 199 20.34 1.37 0.47
CA LEU A 199 20.10 2.08 1.72
C LEU A 199 20.67 1.33 2.92
N ALA A 200 20.51 0.00 2.92
CA ALA A 200 21.03 -0.89 3.94
C ALA A 200 21.29 -2.28 3.36
N SER A 201 22.33 -2.96 3.82
CA SER A 201 22.62 -4.34 3.47
C SER A 201 23.22 -5.08 4.66
N GLY A 202 22.60 -6.20 5.03
CA GLY A 202 23.01 -7.08 6.12
C GLY A 202 23.07 -8.53 5.68
N THR A 203 23.08 -9.47 6.63
CA THR A 203 23.17 -10.91 6.32
C THR A 203 21.84 -11.51 5.90
N THR A 204 20.72 -10.99 6.41
CA THR A 204 19.37 -11.51 6.19
C THR A 204 18.37 -10.44 5.75
N LYS A 205 18.81 -9.19 5.63
CA LYS A 205 17.96 -8.07 5.22
C LYS A 205 18.75 -7.12 4.32
N ALA A 206 18.09 -6.54 3.34
CA ALA A 206 18.59 -5.40 2.60
C ALA A 206 17.45 -4.47 2.20
N SER A 207 17.79 -3.20 1.97
CA SER A 207 16.88 -2.15 1.53
C SER A 207 17.55 -1.42 0.37
N VAL A 208 16.85 -1.32 -0.75
CA VAL A 208 17.36 -0.66 -1.96
C VAL A 208 16.33 0.33 -2.49
N VAL A 209 16.80 1.30 -3.26
CA VAL A 209 15.96 2.16 -4.09
C VAL A 209 16.17 1.75 -5.53
N VAL A 210 15.06 1.48 -6.24
CA VAL A 210 15.08 1.11 -7.65
C VAL A 210 14.69 2.30 -8.55
N SER A 211 14.68 2.08 -9.87
CA SER A 211 14.12 3.04 -10.82
C SER A 211 12.72 3.50 -10.42
N GLY A 212 12.41 4.79 -10.65
CA GLY A 212 11.19 5.42 -10.15
C GLY A 212 11.25 5.91 -8.70
N GLY A 213 12.33 5.62 -7.96
CA GLY A 213 12.49 6.07 -6.56
C GLY A 213 11.78 5.18 -5.53
N LEU A 214 11.22 4.05 -5.99
CA LEU A 214 10.56 3.06 -5.15
C LEU A 214 11.57 2.37 -4.22
N GLN A 215 11.26 2.30 -2.93
CA GLN A 215 12.04 1.52 -1.97
C GLN A 215 11.54 0.08 -1.95
N VAL A 216 12.48 -0.87 -2.01
CA VAL A 216 12.21 -2.31 -1.90
C VAL A 216 13.07 -2.87 -0.78
N ASP A 217 12.41 -3.47 0.21
CA ASP A 217 13.02 -4.15 1.35
C ASP A 217 12.93 -5.65 1.14
N LEU A 218 14.06 -6.35 1.19
CA LEU A 218 14.13 -7.81 1.15
C LEU A 218 14.49 -8.34 2.54
N ARG A 219 13.75 -9.36 2.98
CA ARG A 219 14.06 -10.10 4.21
C ARG A 219 14.05 -11.60 3.95
N ILE A 220 15.15 -12.24 4.33
CA ILE A 220 15.28 -13.70 4.38
C ILE A 220 15.04 -14.16 5.80
N VAL A 221 14.13 -15.12 5.96
CA VAL A 221 13.68 -15.63 7.26
C VAL A 221 13.82 -17.15 7.33
N ASP A 222 13.72 -17.68 8.54
CA ASP A 222 13.80 -19.12 8.76
C ASP A 222 12.64 -19.84 8.05
N HIS A 223 12.95 -20.97 7.39
CA HIS A 223 11.97 -21.79 6.67
C HIS A 223 10.76 -22.19 7.53
N ASP A 224 11.00 -22.49 8.80
CA ASP A 224 9.97 -22.96 9.73
C ASP A 224 9.03 -21.84 10.22
N SER A 225 9.37 -20.58 9.99
CA SER A 225 8.65 -19.39 10.49
C SER A 225 8.10 -18.51 9.36
N PHE A 226 8.18 -19.00 8.11
CA PHE A 226 7.80 -18.23 6.93
C PHE A 226 6.32 -17.81 6.96
N GLY A 227 5.42 -18.74 7.29
CA GLY A 227 3.99 -18.48 7.35
C GLY A 227 3.62 -17.41 8.38
N SER A 228 4.14 -17.50 9.61
CA SER A 228 3.89 -16.47 10.63
C SER A 228 4.50 -15.12 10.26
N THR A 229 5.68 -15.13 9.62
CA THR A 229 6.34 -13.89 9.22
C THR A 229 5.57 -13.22 8.07
N LEU A 230 5.16 -14.01 7.07
CA LEU A 230 4.38 -13.52 5.95
C LEU A 230 3.05 -12.92 6.43
N GLN A 231 2.35 -13.57 7.37
CA GLN A 231 1.15 -13.03 7.99
C GLN A 231 1.43 -11.67 8.65
N TYR A 232 2.46 -11.62 9.49
CA TYR A 232 2.83 -10.42 10.23
C TYR A 232 3.14 -9.23 9.32
N PHE A 233 3.98 -9.42 8.30
CA PHE A 233 4.39 -8.34 7.39
C PHE A 233 3.35 -8.04 6.31
N THR A 234 2.45 -8.98 5.98
CA THR A 234 1.30 -8.66 5.12
C THR A 234 0.36 -7.68 5.81
N GLY A 235 0.17 -7.84 7.13
CA GLY A 235 -0.74 -7.00 7.88
C GLY A 235 -2.18 -7.11 7.36
N SER A 236 -2.98 -6.03 7.37
CA SER A 236 -2.64 -4.68 7.83
C SER A 236 -2.28 -4.59 9.33
N LYS A 237 -1.80 -3.43 9.79
CA LYS A 237 -1.56 -3.18 11.21
C LYS A 237 -2.82 -3.47 12.05
N GLN A 238 -3.99 -3.03 11.57
CA GLN A 238 -5.25 -3.22 12.29
C GLN A 238 -5.66 -4.70 12.33
N HIS A 239 -5.51 -5.42 11.20
CA HIS A 239 -5.69 -6.87 11.15
C HIS A 239 -4.83 -7.61 12.19
N ASN A 240 -3.53 -7.27 12.26
CA ASN A 240 -2.61 -7.86 13.25
C ASN A 240 -2.99 -7.54 14.70
N ILE A 241 -3.53 -6.34 14.96
CA ILE A 241 -4.04 -5.97 16.30
C ILE A 241 -5.25 -6.85 16.65
N ASN A 242 -6.21 -6.99 15.73
CA ASN A 242 -7.41 -7.80 15.93
C ASN A 242 -7.06 -9.27 16.21
N LEU A 243 -6.16 -9.86 15.41
CA LEU A 243 -5.66 -11.23 15.62
C LEU A 243 -4.97 -11.39 16.98
N ARG A 244 -4.06 -10.48 17.34
CA ARG A 244 -3.35 -10.54 18.63
C ARG A 244 -4.30 -10.43 19.83
N LYS A 245 -5.26 -9.50 19.77
CA LYS A 245 -6.28 -9.35 20.82
C LYS A 245 -7.09 -10.63 21.01
N ARG A 246 -7.48 -11.27 19.90
CA ARG A 246 -8.22 -12.54 19.94
C ARG A 246 -7.37 -13.67 20.52
N ALA A 247 -6.17 -13.85 19.99
CA ALA A 247 -5.27 -14.89 20.44
C ALA A 247 -4.94 -14.77 21.94
N HIS A 248 -4.80 -13.56 22.46
CA HIS A 248 -4.57 -13.33 23.88
C HIS A 248 -5.72 -13.86 24.75
N ARG A 249 -6.98 -13.73 24.31
CA ARG A 249 -8.15 -14.32 25.00
C ARG A 249 -8.13 -15.86 25.02
N LEU A 250 -7.41 -16.48 24.08
CA LEU A 250 -7.21 -17.93 24.01
C LEU A 250 -5.95 -18.39 24.76
N GLY A 251 -5.27 -17.50 25.48
CA GLY A 251 -4.01 -17.85 26.16
C GLY A 251 -2.81 -17.97 25.21
N LEU A 252 -2.87 -17.33 24.04
CA LEU A 252 -1.83 -17.37 23.01
C LEU A 252 -1.19 -15.99 22.82
N LYS A 253 0.09 -15.96 22.46
CA LYS A 253 0.82 -14.75 22.08
C LYS A 253 1.42 -14.90 20.69
N LEU A 254 1.02 -14.03 19.76
CA LEU A 254 1.50 -14.03 18.38
C LEU A 254 2.72 -13.11 18.23
N SER A 255 3.64 -13.50 17.35
CA SER A 255 4.81 -12.73 16.92
C SER A 255 5.12 -13.06 15.46
N GLU A 256 6.08 -12.35 14.85
CA GLU A 256 6.56 -12.70 13.50
C GLU A 256 7.14 -14.13 13.44
N TYR A 257 7.65 -14.67 14.55
CA TYR A 257 8.28 -15.99 14.61
C TYR A 257 7.29 -17.14 14.82
N GLY A 258 6.04 -16.85 15.19
CA GLY A 258 5.04 -17.88 15.46
C GLY A 258 4.11 -17.56 16.64
N ILE A 259 3.61 -18.61 17.28
CA ILE A 259 2.61 -18.55 18.37
C ILE A 259 3.21 -19.16 19.63
N THR A 260 3.23 -18.38 20.72
CA THR A 260 3.62 -18.87 22.05
C THR A 260 2.38 -19.16 22.87
N ASP A 261 2.32 -20.38 23.41
CA ASP A 261 1.29 -20.76 24.39
C ASP A 261 1.68 -20.19 25.78
N LEU A 262 0.80 -19.39 26.37
CA LEU A 262 1.10 -18.69 27.64
C LEU A 262 1.08 -19.61 28.86
N ALA A 263 0.46 -20.79 28.77
CA ALA A 263 0.42 -21.74 29.88
C ALA A 263 1.71 -22.59 29.93
N THR A 264 2.27 -22.91 28.77
CA THR A 264 3.46 -23.77 28.65
C THR A 264 4.75 -23.02 28.31
N GLU A 265 4.66 -21.75 27.93
CA GLU A 265 5.74 -20.92 27.40
C GLU A 265 6.41 -21.47 26.14
N LYS A 266 5.82 -22.48 25.49
CA LYS A 266 6.35 -23.10 24.29
C LYS A 266 5.98 -22.28 23.05
N MET A 267 6.96 -22.02 22.19
CA MET A 267 6.75 -21.41 20.88
C MET A 267 6.56 -22.48 19.81
N GLU A 268 5.48 -22.34 19.05
CA GLU A 268 5.18 -23.09 17.84
C GLU A 268 5.48 -22.20 16.63
N LYS A 269 6.16 -22.76 15.63
CA LYS A 269 6.51 -22.09 14.38
C LYS A 269 5.67 -22.63 13.23
N PHE A 270 5.44 -21.80 12.21
CA PHE A 270 4.52 -22.11 11.11
C PHE A 270 5.16 -21.84 9.76
N VAL A 271 5.26 -22.89 8.94
CA VAL A 271 5.73 -22.81 7.55
C VAL A 271 4.70 -22.10 6.67
N THR A 272 3.41 -22.32 6.91
CA THR A 272 2.32 -21.76 6.10
C THR A 272 1.41 -20.84 6.92
N GLU A 273 0.80 -19.86 6.26
CA GLU A 273 -0.16 -18.95 6.90
C GLU A 273 -1.42 -19.71 7.33
N GLU A 274 -1.89 -20.65 6.52
CA GLU A 274 -3.06 -21.48 6.80
C GLU A 274 -2.90 -22.21 8.14
N ALA A 275 -1.74 -22.81 8.40
CA ALA A 275 -1.47 -23.46 9.69
C ALA A 275 -1.45 -22.46 10.85
N PHE A 276 -0.93 -21.25 10.62
CA PHE A 276 -0.92 -20.16 11.61
C PHE A 276 -2.34 -19.68 11.97
N TYR A 277 -3.24 -19.55 10.99
CA TYR A 277 -4.66 -19.23 11.24
C TYR A 277 -5.40 -20.40 11.89
N GLN A 278 -5.20 -21.64 11.41
CA GLN A 278 -5.83 -22.84 11.95
C GLN A 278 -5.48 -23.09 13.42
N ARG A 279 -4.24 -22.81 13.84
CA ARG A 279 -3.83 -22.91 15.26
C ARG A 279 -4.66 -22.02 16.19
N GLN A 280 -5.21 -20.95 15.66
CA GLN A 280 -6.09 -20.02 16.37
C GLN A 280 -7.57 -20.42 16.24
N GLY A 281 -7.90 -21.48 15.51
CA GLY A 281 -9.28 -21.86 15.17
C GLY A 281 -9.93 -20.90 14.18
N LEU A 282 -9.17 -20.36 13.23
CA LEU A 282 -9.66 -19.46 12.19
C LEU A 282 -9.55 -20.13 10.82
N GLU A 283 -10.55 -19.88 9.97
CA GLU A 283 -10.41 -20.05 8.53
C GLU A 283 -9.27 -19.15 8.00
N PHE A 284 -8.60 -19.56 6.91
CA PHE A 284 -7.58 -18.73 6.28
C PHE A 284 -8.22 -17.44 5.75
N ILE A 285 -7.57 -16.30 6.02
CA ILE A 285 -8.02 -14.98 5.58
C ILE A 285 -7.15 -14.54 4.40
N PRO A 286 -7.70 -14.44 3.17
CA PRO A 286 -7.00 -13.91 2.02
C PRO A 286 -6.40 -12.52 2.29
N PRO A 287 -5.18 -12.21 1.82
CA PRO A 287 -4.52 -10.93 2.04
C PRO A 287 -5.38 -9.70 1.74
N GLU A 288 -6.18 -9.76 0.67
CA GLU A 288 -7.06 -8.68 0.18
C GLU A 288 -8.13 -8.28 1.19
N LEU A 289 -8.49 -9.18 2.12
CA LEU A 289 -9.48 -8.92 3.16
C LEU A 289 -8.88 -8.40 4.47
N ARG A 290 -7.55 -8.35 4.61
CA ARG A 290 -6.86 -8.05 5.88
C ARG A 290 -6.79 -6.55 6.19
N GLU A 291 -7.94 -5.89 6.20
CA GLU A 291 -8.07 -4.44 6.39
C GLU A 291 -8.50 -4.05 7.82
N GLY A 292 -8.66 -5.02 8.73
CA GLY A 292 -8.97 -4.77 10.14
C GLY A 292 -10.43 -4.37 10.39
N GLN A 293 -11.33 -4.79 9.50
CA GLN A 293 -12.76 -4.53 9.57
C GLN A 293 -13.47 -5.66 10.32
N HIS A 294 -13.98 -6.67 9.58
CA HIS A 294 -14.76 -7.78 10.12
C HIS A 294 -14.22 -9.15 9.69
N GLU A 295 -13.03 -9.20 9.08
CA GLU A 295 -12.48 -10.42 8.49
C GLU A 295 -12.13 -11.48 9.54
N VAL A 296 -11.72 -11.09 10.75
CA VAL A 296 -11.37 -12.01 11.83
C VAL A 296 -12.63 -12.70 12.39
N GLU A 297 -13.71 -11.93 12.58
CA GLU A 297 -15.01 -12.43 13.01
C GLU A 297 -15.60 -13.38 11.97
N ARG A 298 -15.47 -13.06 10.68
CA ARG A 298 -15.93 -13.93 9.59
C ARG A 298 -15.15 -15.23 9.54
N ALA A 299 -13.83 -15.19 9.73
CA ALA A 299 -12.99 -16.39 9.76
C ALA A 299 -13.28 -17.30 10.95
N GLU A 300 -13.64 -16.73 12.09
CA GLU A 300 -14.10 -17.49 13.27
C GLU A 300 -15.43 -18.20 13.01
N GLN A 301 -16.31 -17.57 12.22
CA GLN A 301 -17.60 -18.15 11.83
C GLN A 301 -17.51 -19.10 10.62
N GLY A 302 -16.34 -19.22 9.97
CA GLY A 302 -16.18 -19.98 8.73
C GLY A 302 -16.98 -19.38 7.56
N THR A 303 -17.02 -18.05 7.47
CA THR A 303 -17.81 -17.30 6.48
C THR A 303 -16.97 -16.40 5.59
N ILE A 304 -15.67 -16.71 5.43
CA ILE A 304 -14.83 -16.03 4.45
C ILE A 304 -15.40 -16.30 3.05
N PRO A 305 -15.66 -15.26 2.24
CA PRO A 305 -16.20 -15.47 0.91
C PRO A 305 -15.12 -16.06 0.00
N ARG A 306 -15.53 -16.91 -0.96
CA ARG A 306 -14.69 -17.22 -2.10
C ARG A 306 -14.46 -15.93 -2.90
N LEU A 307 -13.20 -15.55 -3.07
CA LEU A 307 -12.81 -14.43 -3.92
C LEU A 307 -12.76 -14.84 -5.37
N ILE A 308 -12.88 -13.86 -6.26
CA ILE A 308 -12.66 -14.05 -7.70
C ILE A 308 -11.18 -14.30 -7.96
N GLU A 309 -10.87 -15.28 -8.79
CA GLU A 309 -9.51 -15.57 -9.24
C GLU A 309 -9.30 -15.16 -10.69
N LEU A 310 -8.05 -15.01 -11.14
CA LEU A 310 -7.74 -14.73 -12.55
C LEU A 310 -8.33 -15.78 -13.50
N SER A 311 -8.44 -17.03 -13.05
CA SER A 311 -9.04 -18.15 -13.79
C SER A 311 -10.56 -18.01 -13.96
N ASP A 312 -11.24 -17.23 -13.12
CA ASP A 312 -12.66 -16.93 -13.23
C ASP A 312 -12.94 -15.83 -14.30
N ILE A 313 -11.91 -15.05 -14.69
CA ILE A 313 -12.01 -13.99 -15.70
C ILE A 313 -11.99 -14.59 -17.11
N LYS A 314 -13.14 -14.56 -17.78
CA LYS A 314 -13.33 -15.15 -19.12
C LYS A 314 -13.10 -14.17 -20.27
N GLY A 315 -12.93 -12.89 -19.99
CA GLY A 315 -12.77 -11.87 -21.01
C GLY A 315 -12.67 -10.48 -20.41
N ASP A 316 -12.12 -9.57 -21.20
CA ASP A 316 -12.12 -8.14 -20.91
C ASP A 316 -13.33 -7.49 -21.58
N LEU A 317 -13.99 -6.56 -20.91
CA LEU A 317 -15.23 -5.92 -21.36
C LEU A 317 -15.04 -4.46 -21.76
N HIS A 318 -13.84 -3.90 -21.61
CA HIS A 318 -13.56 -2.51 -21.92
C HIS A 318 -12.17 -2.37 -22.52
N VAL A 319 -12.05 -2.61 -23.82
CA VAL A 319 -10.83 -2.33 -24.57
C VAL A 319 -11.07 -1.36 -25.71
N HIS A 320 -10.05 -0.55 -25.99
CA HIS A 320 -10.03 0.42 -27.08
C HIS A 320 -9.19 -0.12 -28.24
N THR A 321 -9.55 0.29 -29.46
CA THR A 321 -8.87 -0.09 -30.70
C THR A 321 -8.43 1.15 -31.48
N ASP A 322 -7.78 0.93 -32.62
CA ASP A 322 -7.43 2.01 -33.56
C ASP A 322 -8.66 2.71 -34.20
N TRP A 323 -9.88 2.34 -33.83
CA TRP A 323 -11.10 3.05 -34.22
C TRP A 323 -11.31 4.33 -33.40
N SER A 324 -10.90 4.39 -32.13
CA SER A 324 -10.75 5.64 -31.37
C SER A 324 -9.29 5.96 -31.08
N ASP A 325 -8.84 5.68 -29.87
CA ASP A 325 -7.60 6.12 -29.25
C ASP A 325 -6.71 4.94 -28.81
N GLY A 326 -7.16 3.71 -29.08
CA GLY A 326 -6.32 2.53 -29.01
C GLY A 326 -5.26 2.52 -30.13
N ARG A 327 -4.28 1.62 -29.99
CA ARG A 327 -3.16 1.50 -30.93
C ARG A 327 -3.33 0.36 -31.94
N ASP A 328 -4.00 -0.71 -31.51
CA ASP A 328 -4.08 -1.96 -32.25
C ASP A 328 -5.46 -2.12 -32.90
N SER A 329 -5.47 -2.74 -34.08
CA SER A 329 -6.70 -3.07 -34.79
C SER A 329 -7.59 -4.06 -34.03
N LEU A 330 -8.89 -4.05 -34.34
CA LEU A 330 -9.87 -5.04 -33.84
C LEU A 330 -9.38 -6.49 -34.00
N GLU A 331 -8.84 -6.85 -35.18
CA GLU A 331 -8.36 -8.21 -35.44
C GLU A 331 -7.16 -8.56 -34.56
N ALA A 332 -6.21 -7.63 -34.38
CA ALA A 332 -5.05 -7.84 -33.52
C ALA A 332 -5.46 -8.03 -32.05
N MET A 333 -6.36 -7.18 -31.54
CA MET A 333 -6.88 -7.27 -30.17
C MET A 333 -7.63 -8.58 -29.92
N ALA A 334 -8.49 -9.00 -30.85
CA ALA A 334 -9.21 -10.27 -30.73
C ALA A 334 -8.27 -11.49 -30.74
N LEU A 335 -7.25 -11.48 -31.60
CA LEU A 335 -6.25 -12.55 -31.64
C LEU A 335 -5.41 -12.61 -30.37
N ALA A 336 -5.05 -11.46 -29.80
CA ALA A 336 -4.32 -11.37 -28.53
C ALA A 336 -5.17 -11.88 -27.36
N ALA A 337 -6.44 -11.45 -27.26
CA ALA A 337 -7.39 -11.93 -26.25
C ALA A 337 -7.57 -13.45 -26.31
N ARG A 338 -7.69 -14.00 -27.52
CA ARG A 338 -7.75 -15.46 -27.73
C ARG A 338 -6.48 -16.16 -27.25
N ALA A 339 -5.30 -15.61 -27.58
CA ALA A 339 -4.01 -16.17 -27.15
C ALA A 339 -3.85 -16.11 -25.63
N PHE A 340 -4.45 -15.10 -24.98
CA PHE A 340 -4.51 -14.97 -23.53
C PHE A 340 -5.46 -15.98 -22.86
N GLY A 341 -6.31 -16.66 -23.64
CA GLY A 341 -7.26 -17.66 -23.16
C GLY A 341 -8.67 -17.12 -22.86
N TYR A 342 -8.95 -15.87 -23.25
CA TYR A 342 -10.30 -15.32 -23.13
C TYR A 342 -11.29 -15.98 -24.09
N GLN A 343 -12.54 -16.04 -23.64
CA GLN A 343 -13.70 -16.53 -24.38
C GLN A 343 -14.42 -15.39 -25.11
N TYR A 344 -14.33 -14.16 -24.60
CA TYR A 344 -14.88 -12.97 -25.22
C TYR A 344 -14.02 -11.73 -25.01
N LEU A 345 -14.25 -10.72 -25.86
CA LEU A 345 -13.61 -9.40 -25.80
C LEU A 345 -14.65 -8.30 -26.09
N GLY A 346 -14.87 -7.40 -25.14
CA GLY A 346 -15.75 -6.23 -25.28
C GLY A 346 -15.01 -5.02 -25.83
N ILE A 347 -15.41 -4.59 -27.02
CA ILE A 347 -14.91 -3.36 -27.63
C ILE A 347 -15.68 -2.19 -27.05
N ALA A 348 -14.97 -1.15 -26.62
CA ALA A 348 -15.54 0.03 -25.97
C ALA A 348 -14.84 1.31 -26.45
N ASP A 349 -14.58 1.41 -27.75
CA ASP A 349 -14.06 2.64 -28.35
C ASP A 349 -14.94 3.86 -28.00
N HIS A 350 -14.33 5.03 -27.89
CA HIS A 350 -15.03 6.24 -27.46
C HIS A 350 -16.04 6.76 -28.48
N SER A 351 -17.16 7.32 -28.00
CA SER A 351 -18.02 8.19 -28.83
C SER A 351 -17.32 9.53 -29.16
N GLY A 352 -17.81 10.22 -30.20
CA GLY A 352 -17.25 11.47 -30.74
C GLY A 352 -17.25 12.71 -29.82
N GLY A 353 -17.50 12.55 -28.52
CA GLY A 353 -17.64 13.63 -27.53
C GLY A 353 -16.53 14.70 -27.61
N ARG A 354 -16.85 15.94 -27.19
CA ARG A 354 -15.95 17.11 -27.34
C ARG A 354 -14.58 16.86 -26.69
N GLY A 355 -13.59 16.56 -27.51
CA GLY A 355 -12.17 16.52 -27.12
C GLY A 355 -11.49 15.16 -27.25
N ILE A 356 -12.22 14.08 -27.55
CA ILE A 356 -11.61 12.77 -27.80
C ILE A 356 -11.19 12.70 -29.26
N ALA A 357 -9.89 12.60 -29.52
CA ALA A 357 -9.38 12.41 -30.86
C ALA A 357 -9.93 11.09 -31.44
N HIS A 358 -10.47 11.14 -32.65
CA HIS A 358 -10.97 9.96 -33.37
C HIS A 358 -12.19 9.24 -32.75
N GLY A 359 -12.93 9.83 -31.82
CA GLY A 359 -14.19 9.25 -31.33
C GLY A 359 -15.20 8.92 -32.45
N LEU A 360 -16.00 7.89 -32.26
CA LEU A 360 -16.94 7.37 -33.24
C LEU A 360 -18.23 8.20 -33.26
N ASP A 361 -18.65 8.63 -34.45
CA ASP A 361 -20.01 9.07 -34.70
C ASP A 361 -20.93 7.86 -35.00
N ALA A 362 -22.23 8.11 -35.17
CA ALA A 362 -23.22 7.07 -35.41
C ALA A 362 -22.93 6.23 -36.67
N GLU A 363 -22.38 6.83 -37.73
CA GLU A 363 -22.09 6.10 -38.98
C GLU A 363 -20.82 5.25 -38.84
N ARG A 364 -19.79 5.77 -38.19
CA ARG A 364 -18.58 5.01 -37.87
C ARG A 364 -18.86 3.86 -36.91
N LEU A 365 -19.71 4.06 -35.91
CA LEU A 365 -20.15 2.98 -35.02
C LEU A 365 -20.85 1.85 -35.79
N LYS A 366 -21.78 2.18 -36.70
CA LYS A 366 -22.42 1.17 -37.57
C LYS A 366 -21.39 0.39 -38.40
N GLN A 367 -20.38 1.07 -38.94
CA GLN A 367 -19.29 0.42 -39.68
C GLN A 367 -18.47 -0.52 -38.79
N GLN A 368 -18.16 -0.11 -37.56
CA GLN A 368 -17.45 -0.94 -36.61
C GLN A 368 -18.26 -2.20 -36.23
N ILE A 369 -19.56 -2.05 -35.98
CA ILE A 369 -20.47 -3.18 -35.71
C ILE A 369 -20.43 -4.20 -36.87
N LEU A 370 -20.44 -3.73 -38.12
CA LEU A 370 -20.34 -4.61 -39.29
C LEU A 370 -18.98 -5.33 -39.36
N GLU A 371 -17.89 -4.64 -39.04
CA GLU A 371 -16.56 -5.24 -39.00
C GLU A 371 -16.45 -6.30 -37.88
N ILE A 372 -16.98 -6.01 -36.69
CA ILE A 372 -17.06 -6.98 -35.58
C ILE A 372 -17.84 -8.22 -36.01
N LYS A 373 -18.99 -8.05 -36.67
CA LYS A 373 -19.78 -9.18 -37.22
C LYS A 373 -18.97 -10.00 -38.23
N ARG A 374 -18.19 -9.35 -39.10
CA ARG A 374 -17.29 -10.02 -40.06
C ARG A 374 -16.18 -10.80 -39.35
N LEU A 375 -15.54 -10.20 -38.34
CA LEU A 375 -14.47 -10.83 -37.59
C LEU A 375 -14.96 -12.03 -36.77
N ASN A 376 -16.15 -11.94 -36.16
CA ASN A 376 -16.79 -13.06 -35.48
C ASN A 376 -17.08 -14.26 -36.41
N GLN A 377 -17.25 -14.05 -37.72
CA GLN A 377 -17.37 -15.14 -38.70
C GLN A 377 -16.00 -15.72 -39.09
N LYS A 378 -14.95 -14.90 -39.06
CA LYS A 378 -13.60 -15.25 -39.52
C LYS A 378 -12.75 -15.91 -38.40
N ILE A 379 -12.88 -15.43 -37.17
CA ILE A 379 -12.05 -15.81 -36.03
C ILE A 379 -12.86 -16.75 -35.14
N SER A 380 -12.35 -17.97 -34.97
CA SER A 380 -12.89 -18.93 -33.99
C SER A 380 -12.10 -18.90 -32.69
N GLY A 381 -12.75 -19.30 -31.59
CA GLY A 381 -12.15 -19.42 -30.25
C GLY A 381 -12.20 -18.15 -29.40
N ILE A 382 -12.78 -17.06 -29.90
CA ILE A 382 -13.05 -15.81 -29.16
C ILE A 382 -14.30 -15.16 -29.75
N HIS A 383 -15.17 -14.62 -28.90
CA HIS A 383 -16.33 -13.84 -29.33
C HIS A 383 -16.10 -12.34 -29.07
N ILE A 384 -16.17 -11.53 -30.11
CA ILE A 384 -16.03 -10.07 -29.99
C ILE A 384 -17.43 -9.49 -29.75
N LEU A 385 -17.60 -8.80 -28.63
CA LEU A 385 -18.83 -8.11 -28.27
C LEU A 385 -18.76 -6.68 -28.83
N SER A 386 -19.79 -6.29 -29.57
CA SER A 386 -19.95 -4.94 -30.06
C SER A 386 -20.35 -4.01 -28.92
N GLY A 387 -19.58 -2.97 -28.69
CA GLY A 387 -19.87 -2.00 -27.65
C GLY A 387 -19.29 -0.64 -27.91
N ILE A 388 -19.53 0.26 -26.98
CA ILE A 388 -19.06 1.65 -27.02
C ILE A 388 -18.88 2.18 -25.60
N GLU A 389 -17.87 3.04 -25.41
CA GLU A 389 -17.82 3.96 -24.29
C GLU A 389 -18.49 5.28 -24.69
N VAL A 390 -19.77 5.42 -24.38
CA VAL A 390 -20.57 6.60 -24.72
C VAL A 390 -20.40 7.69 -23.67
N ASP A 391 -20.09 8.92 -24.11
CA ASP A 391 -20.01 10.07 -23.21
C ASP A 391 -21.40 10.46 -22.69
N ILE A 392 -21.50 10.63 -21.37
CA ILE A 392 -22.64 11.26 -20.71
C ILE A 392 -22.40 12.77 -20.80
N ARG A 393 -23.23 13.52 -21.53
CA ARG A 393 -23.12 14.97 -21.66
C ARG A 393 -23.38 15.68 -20.33
N ALA A 394 -23.00 16.96 -20.25
CA ALA A 394 -23.15 17.76 -19.04
C ALA A 394 -24.61 17.91 -18.53
N ASP A 395 -25.60 17.69 -19.39
CA ASP A 395 -27.02 17.70 -19.08
C ASP A 395 -27.61 16.31 -18.75
N GLY A 396 -26.81 15.24 -18.83
CA GLY A 396 -27.21 13.86 -18.57
C GLY A 396 -27.61 13.08 -19.83
N SER A 397 -27.72 13.72 -21.00
CA SER A 397 -28.01 13.00 -22.24
C SER A 397 -26.79 12.21 -22.74
N LEU A 398 -27.01 11.13 -23.49
CA LEU A 398 -25.94 10.32 -24.08
C LEU A 398 -25.46 10.90 -25.43
N ASP A 399 -24.19 10.69 -25.75
CA ASP A 399 -23.56 11.12 -27.00
C ASP A 399 -23.80 10.16 -28.19
N MET A 400 -24.89 9.39 -28.14
CA MET A 400 -25.31 8.49 -29.22
C MET A 400 -26.84 8.30 -29.19
N PRO A 401 -27.52 8.11 -30.34
CA PRO A 401 -28.96 7.83 -30.36
C PRO A 401 -29.31 6.48 -29.72
N ASP A 402 -30.38 6.46 -28.93
CA ASP A 402 -30.86 5.27 -28.21
C ASP A 402 -31.11 4.09 -29.14
N GLU A 403 -31.63 4.32 -30.36
CA GLU A 403 -31.89 3.23 -31.31
C GLU A 403 -30.62 2.51 -31.73
N LEU A 404 -29.51 3.23 -31.84
CA LEU A 404 -28.22 2.64 -32.19
C LEU A 404 -27.55 1.97 -30.98
N LEU A 405 -27.69 2.57 -29.79
CA LEU A 405 -27.22 1.95 -28.55
C LEU A 405 -27.92 0.60 -28.29
N ALA A 406 -29.20 0.49 -28.64
CA ALA A 406 -29.98 -0.74 -28.52
C ALA A 406 -29.51 -1.88 -29.45
N GLU A 407 -28.68 -1.60 -30.46
CA GLU A 407 -28.08 -2.61 -31.35
C GLU A 407 -26.79 -3.22 -30.80
N LEU A 408 -26.20 -2.63 -29.77
CA LEU A 408 -24.91 -3.06 -29.18
C LEU A 408 -25.09 -4.17 -28.14
N ASP A 409 -24.06 -5.01 -28.00
CA ASP A 409 -24.02 -6.04 -26.96
C ASP A 409 -23.74 -5.43 -25.57
N ILE A 410 -22.89 -4.39 -25.52
CA ILE A 410 -22.50 -3.68 -24.28
C ILE A 410 -22.48 -2.17 -24.52
N VAL A 411 -23.10 -1.42 -23.62
CA VAL A 411 -22.99 0.04 -23.59
C VAL A 411 -22.40 0.46 -22.25
N THR A 412 -21.24 1.11 -22.30
CA THR A 412 -20.61 1.73 -21.13
C THR A 412 -20.81 3.22 -21.20
N ALA A 413 -21.48 3.81 -20.22
CA ALA A 413 -21.67 5.25 -20.14
C ALA A 413 -20.68 5.88 -19.15
N ALA A 414 -19.93 6.89 -19.57
CA ALA A 414 -18.87 7.50 -18.78
C ALA A 414 -18.85 9.03 -18.89
N ILE A 415 -18.30 9.69 -17.88
CA ILE A 415 -18.20 11.16 -17.81
C ILE A 415 -16.76 11.57 -18.11
N HIS A 416 -16.55 12.31 -19.21
CA HIS A 416 -15.21 12.81 -19.59
C HIS A 416 -15.09 14.33 -19.46
N SER A 417 -16.20 15.03 -19.24
CA SER A 417 -16.28 16.49 -19.29
C SER A 417 -17.05 17.08 -18.11
N SER A 418 -16.86 18.38 -17.87
CA SER A 418 -17.55 19.12 -16.79
C SER A 418 -17.40 18.48 -15.40
N LEU A 419 -16.20 17.96 -15.08
CA LEU A 419 -15.90 17.26 -13.82
C LEU A 419 -16.06 18.14 -12.56
N ASN A 420 -16.06 19.47 -12.72
CA ASN A 420 -16.18 20.43 -11.63
C ASN A 420 -17.65 20.81 -11.31
N GLN A 421 -18.64 20.06 -11.81
CA GLN A 421 -20.06 20.24 -11.43
C GLN A 421 -20.26 20.02 -9.93
N SER A 422 -21.28 20.65 -9.35
CA SER A 422 -21.63 20.40 -7.95
C SER A 422 -22.05 18.93 -7.75
N GLN A 423 -21.91 18.40 -6.53
CA GLN A 423 -22.32 17.03 -6.21
C GLN A 423 -23.78 16.75 -6.63
N GLU A 424 -24.69 17.70 -6.38
CA GLU A 424 -26.10 17.57 -6.75
C GLU A 424 -26.31 17.54 -8.27
N GLN A 425 -25.57 18.38 -9.02
CA GLN A 425 -25.60 18.38 -10.49
C GLN A 425 -25.05 17.07 -11.06
N MET A 426 -23.89 16.62 -10.57
CA MET A 426 -23.27 15.37 -11.02
C MET A 426 -24.15 14.16 -10.72
N THR A 427 -24.80 14.14 -9.56
CA THR A 427 -25.74 13.07 -9.18
C THR A 427 -26.93 13.05 -10.14
N ARG A 428 -27.53 14.21 -10.45
CA ARG A 428 -28.63 14.29 -11.43
C ARG A 428 -28.20 13.86 -12.83
N ARG A 429 -26.99 14.24 -13.25
CA ARG A 429 -26.41 13.86 -14.54
C ARG A 429 -26.27 12.33 -14.67
N ILE A 430 -25.71 11.67 -13.65
CA ILE A 430 -25.53 10.21 -13.65
C ILE A 430 -26.87 9.47 -13.59
N ILE A 431 -27.85 9.97 -12.83
CA ILE A 431 -29.18 9.33 -12.73
C ILE A 431 -30.01 9.54 -14.01
N GLY A 432 -29.78 10.65 -14.72
CA GLY A 432 -30.50 10.98 -15.95
C GLY A 432 -30.00 10.25 -17.19
N ALA A 433 -28.75 9.79 -17.17
CA ALA A 433 -28.14 8.89 -18.15
C ALA A 433 -28.60 7.44 -17.90
#